data_AF-A0A974P2Q7-F1
#
_entry.id   AF-A0A974P2Q7-F1
#
_cell.length_a   1.000
_cell.length_b   1.000
_cell.length_c   1.000
_cell.angle_alpha   90.00
_cell.angle_beta   90.00
_cell.angle_gamma   90.00
#
_symmetry.space_group_name_H-M   'P 1'
#
loop_
_entity.id
_entity.type
_entity.pdbx_description
1 polymer ?
#
loop_
_entity_poly.entity_id
_entity_poly.type
_entity_poly.pdbx_seq_one_letter_code
_entity_poly.pdbx_strand_id
1 'polypeptide(L)'
;MTSDNRQLELTGKHVGSRYVLENPHAPDRRRLMLFGDSYAYDAGLAYALSAVFGYVAFVWSKDVVWAEVTQHRADLVLCESAERYIAVLPNA
;
A
#
# COMPACT_ATOMS: atom_id res chain seq x y z
N MET A 1 17.09 -2.90 16.64
CA MET A 1 17.57 -1.52 16.45
C MET A 1 16.66 -0.63 17.30
N THR A 2 17.18 -0.01 18.35
CA THR A 2 16.39 0.73 19.35
C THR A 2 16.25 2.19 18.91
N SER A 3 15.02 2.64 18.70
CA SER A 3 14.63 4.02 18.37
C SER A 3 14.70 4.95 19.60
N ASP A 4 14.88 6.26 19.39
CA ASP A 4 14.82 7.30 20.44
C ASP A 4 13.37 7.77 20.61
N ASN A 5 12.85 7.56 21.81
CA ASN A 5 11.43 7.54 22.12
C ASN A 5 11.01 8.80 22.89
N ARG A 6 11.70 9.93 22.68
CA ARG A 6 11.42 11.19 23.37
C ARG A 6 10.68 12.21 22.48
N GLN A 7 10.38 11.83 21.24
CA GLN A 7 9.53 12.54 20.27
C GLN A 7 8.35 11.64 19.84
N LEU A 8 7.67 11.05 20.83
CA LEU A 8 6.67 9.98 20.66
C LEU A 8 5.25 10.46 20.33
N GLU A 9 5.01 11.76 20.41
CA GLU A 9 3.74 12.40 20.17
C GLU A 9 3.73 12.77 18.65
N LEU A 10 3.12 12.12 17.64
CA LEU A 10 1.71 11.74 17.50
C LEU A 10 1.33 11.10 16.11
N THR A 11 2.22 10.54 15.26
CA THR A 11 1.84 10.28 13.83
C THR A 11 2.17 8.87 13.25
N GLY A 12 1.19 7.95 13.29
CA GLY A 12 0.98 6.93 12.24
C GLY A 12 1.80 5.62 12.28
N LYS A 13 1.42 4.66 13.14
CA LYS A 13 2.11 3.39 13.46
C LYS A 13 2.45 2.41 12.31
N HIS A 14 2.15 2.70 11.05
CA HIS A 14 2.36 1.76 9.94
C HIS A 14 3.01 2.36 8.69
N VAL A 15 3.28 3.67 8.61
CA VAL A 15 3.88 4.27 7.41
C VAL A 15 5.21 3.61 7.06
N GLY A 16 5.36 3.19 5.80
CA GLY A 16 6.52 2.42 5.33
C GLY A 16 6.44 0.91 5.60
N SER A 17 5.41 0.42 6.28
CA SER A 17 5.15 -1.02 6.39
C SER A 17 4.84 -1.60 5.02
N ARG A 18 5.41 -2.76 4.72
CA ARG A 18 5.25 -3.42 3.43
C ARG A 18 5.19 -4.93 3.57
N TYR A 19 4.40 -5.58 2.73
CA TYR A 19 4.31 -7.03 2.63
C TYR A 19 3.86 -7.46 1.24
N VAL A 20 3.99 -8.75 0.95
CA VAL A 20 3.55 -9.35 -0.31
C VAL A 20 2.60 -10.50 -0.01
N LEU A 21 1.50 -10.56 -0.75
CA LEU A 21 0.61 -11.72 -0.81
C LEU A 21 0.81 -12.40 -2.16
N GLU A 22 1.04 -13.71 -2.13
CA GLU A 22 1.21 -14.53 -3.32
C GLU A 22 0.10 -15.58 -3.39
N ASN A 23 -0.49 -15.75 -4.58
CA ASN A 23 -1.52 -16.73 -4.84
C ASN A 23 -1.24 -17.47 -6.16
N PRO A 24 -0.66 -18.67 -6.12
CA PRO A 24 -0.31 -19.42 -7.33
C PRO A 24 -1.53 -19.89 -8.14
N HIS A 25 -2.73 -19.82 -7.57
CA HIS A 25 -3.99 -20.23 -8.23
C HIS A 25 -4.85 -19.04 -8.66
N ALA A 26 -4.36 -17.80 -8.50
CA ALA A 26 -5.09 -16.62 -8.92
C ALA A 26 -5.35 -16.59 -10.43
N PRO A 27 -6.52 -16.08 -10.87
CA PRO A 27 -6.89 -15.99 -12.28
C PRO A 27 -6.05 -14.96 -13.05
N ASP A 28 -5.59 -13.88 -12.42
CA ASP A 28 -4.70 -12.88 -13.03
C ASP A 28 -3.25 -13.06 -12.58
N ARG A 29 -2.32 -13.05 -13.53
CA ARG A 29 -0.89 -13.29 -13.30
C ARG A 29 -0.06 -12.01 -13.18
N ARG A 30 -0.66 -10.84 -13.42
CA ARG A 30 0.01 -9.55 -13.28
C ARG A 30 0.36 -9.26 -11.83
N ARG A 31 1.46 -8.54 -11.64
CA ARG A 31 1.96 -8.10 -10.34
C ARG A 31 1.36 -6.75 -9.98
N LEU A 32 0.51 -6.74 -8.96
CA LEU A 32 -0.13 -5.52 -8.46
C LEU A 32 0.68 -4.90 -7.32
N MET A 33 0.95 -3.61 -7.42
CA MET A 33 1.48 -2.78 -6.34
C MET A 33 0.36 -1.91 -5.77
N LEU A 34 0.07 -2.03 -4.48
CA LEU A 34 -0.94 -1.27 -3.75
C LEU A 34 -0.27 -0.34 -2.75
N PHE A 35 -0.43 0.97 -2.98
CA PHE A 35 -0.11 1.99 -1.98
C PHE A 35 -1.40 2.36 -1.25
N GLY A 36 -1.46 2.20 0.07
CA GLY A 36 -2.71 2.41 0.81
C GLY A 36 -2.55 2.73 2.28
N ASP A 37 -3.67 2.69 3.00
CA ASP A 37 -3.71 2.88 4.44
C ASP A 37 -4.37 1.69 5.18
N SER A 38 -4.88 1.93 6.39
CA SER A 38 -5.64 0.96 7.18
C SER A 38 -6.76 0.23 6.43
N TYR A 39 -7.40 0.84 5.43
CA TYR A 39 -8.46 0.18 4.65
C TYR A 39 -7.90 -0.86 3.66
N ALA A 40 -6.64 -0.73 3.27
CA ALA A 40 -5.93 -1.65 2.40
C ALA A 40 -5.09 -2.69 3.14
N TYR A 41 -4.74 -2.44 4.40
CA TYR A 41 -3.85 -3.27 5.21
C TYR A 41 -4.49 -4.58 5.70
N ASP A 42 -3.66 -5.62 5.85
CA ASP A 42 -4.01 -6.94 6.39
C ASP A 42 -5.22 -7.56 5.67
N ALA A 43 -6.31 -7.88 6.38
CA ALA A 43 -7.55 -8.41 5.83
C ALA A 43 -8.39 -7.37 5.03
N GLY A 44 -7.82 -6.20 4.71
CA GLY A 44 -8.41 -5.17 3.88
C GLY A 44 -8.30 -5.42 2.38
N LEU A 45 -8.24 -4.33 1.60
CA LEU A 45 -8.24 -4.40 0.12
C LEU A 45 -7.10 -5.26 -0.45
N ALA A 46 -5.90 -5.25 0.15
CA ALA A 46 -4.80 -6.10 -0.30
C ALA A 46 -5.16 -7.60 -0.27
N TYR A 47 -5.82 -8.05 0.80
CA TYR A 47 -6.27 -9.44 0.94
C TYR A 47 -7.33 -9.79 -0.11
N ALA A 48 -8.33 -8.93 -0.30
CA ALA A 48 -9.36 -9.14 -1.32
C ALA A 48 -8.76 -9.23 -2.74
N LEU A 49 -7.79 -8.37 -3.06
CA LEU A 49 -7.11 -8.39 -4.36
C LEU A 49 -6.21 -9.61 -4.54
N SER A 50 -5.67 -10.19 -3.47
CA SER A 50 -4.86 -11.42 -3.55
C SER A 50 -5.66 -12.66 -3.98
N ALA A 51 -6.99 -12.61 -3.91
CA ALA A 51 -7.84 -13.64 -4.51
C ALA A 51 -7.88 -13.56 -6.05
N VAL A 52 -7.62 -12.38 -6.61
CA VAL A 52 -7.72 -12.09 -8.05
C VAL A 52 -6.33 -12.09 -8.72
N PHE A 53 -5.33 -11.49 -8.08
CA PHE A 53 -3.98 -11.34 -8.59
C PHE A 53 -3.01 -12.30 -7.90
N GLY A 54 -2.14 -12.94 -8.68
CA GLY A 54 -1.17 -13.90 -8.16
C GLY A 54 -0.05 -13.27 -7.33
N TYR A 55 0.12 -11.95 -7.42
CA TYR A 55 1.12 -11.20 -6.68
C TYR A 55 0.57 -9.81 -6.32
N VAL A 56 0.41 -9.54 -5.02
CA VAL A 56 -0.02 -8.23 -4.50
C VAL A 56 1.03 -7.75 -3.49
N ALA A 57 1.82 -6.74 -3.87
CA ALA A 57 2.71 -6.04 -2.96
C ALA A 57 1.99 -4.83 -2.37
N PHE A 58 1.92 -4.74 -1.05
CA PHE A 58 1.34 -3.62 -0.34
C PHE A 58 2.45 -2.76 0.28
N VAL A 59 2.31 -1.44 0.21
CA VAL A 59 3.08 -0.46 0.96
C VAL A 59 2.12 0.53 1.61
N TRP A 60 2.26 0.72 2.92
CA TRP A 60 1.52 1.76 3.62
C TRP A 60 2.13 3.13 3.30
N SER A 61 1.54 3.81 2.33
CA SER A 61 2.00 5.10 1.83
C SER A 61 0.83 5.88 1.23
N LYS A 62 0.85 7.20 1.41
CA LYS A 62 -0.06 8.13 0.74
C LYS A 62 0.41 8.54 -0.66
N ASP A 63 1.67 8.26 -0.97
CA ASP A 63 2.30 8.56 -2.26
C ASP A 63 2.80 7.29 -2.95
N VAL A 64 2.94 7.38 -4.28
CA VAL A 64 3.59 6.33 -5.07
C VAL A 64 5.09 6.35 -4.82
N VAL A 65 5.63 5.25 -4.31
CA VAL A 65 7.07 5.05 -4.14
C VAL A 65 7.62 4.32 -5.37
N TRP A 66 8.06 5.06 -6.39
CA TRP A 66 8.51 4.51 -7.68
C TRP A 66 9.66 3.51 -7.59
N ALA A 67 10.49 3.62 -6.56
CA ALA A 67 11.54 2.64 -6.27
C ALA A 67 10.93 1.24 -5.96
N GLU A 68 9.85 1.18 -5.19
CA GLU A 68 9.14 -0.07 -4.89
C GLU A 68 8.44 -0.64 -6.13
N VAL A 69 7.84 0.23 -6.96
CA VAL A 69 7.25 -0.16 -8.26
C VAL A 69 8.29 -0.89 -9.13
N THR A 70 9.49 -0.30 -9.22
CA THR A 70 10.60 -0.85 -9.99
C THR A 70 11.14 -2.14 -9.37
N GLN A 71 11.38 -2.14 -8.06
CA GLN A 71 11.89 -3.29 -7.31
C GLN A 71 10.97 -4.51 -7.43
N HIS A 72 9.65 -4.29 -7.35
CA HIS A 72 8.65 -5.35 -7.44
C HIS A 72 8.22 -5.66 -8.87
N ARG A 73 8.76 -4.95 -9.88
CA ARG A 73 8.41 -5.12 -11.30
C ARG A 73 6.89 -5.11 -11.49
N ALA A 74 6.22 -4.13 -10.89
CA ALA A 74 4.76 -4.08 -10.90
C ALA A 74 4.24 -3.79 -12.31
N ASP A 75 3.25 -4.58 -12.73
CA ASP A 75 2.53 -4.37 -14.00
C ASP A 75 1.39 -3.34 -13.82
N LEU A 76 0.86 -3.26 -12.60
CA LEU A 76 -0.24 -2.38 -12.21
C LEU A 76 0.11 -1.68 -10.90
N VAL A 77 -0.22 -0.39 -10.82
CA VAL A 77 -0.14 0.40 -9.58
C VAL A 77 -1.55 0.84 -9.21
N LEU A 78 -1.98 0.55 -7.99
CA LEU A 78 -3.23 0.99 -7.40
C LEU A 78 -2.94 1.84 -6.16
N CYS A 79 -3.59 2.99 -6.06
CA CYS A 79 -3.53 3.84 -4.89
C CYS A 79 -4.90 3.81 -4.20
N GLU A 80 -4.90 3.48 -2.92
CA GLU A 80 -6.07 3.52 -2.05
C GLU A 80 -5.86 4.64 -1.03
N SER A 81 -6.87 5.48 -0.84
CA SER A 81 -6.87 6.42 0.26
C SER A 81 -8.31 6.73 0.66
N ALA A 82 -8.55 6.85 1.97
CA ALA A 82 -9.79 7.42 2.44
C ALA A 82 -9.98 8.85 1.88
N GLU A 83 -11.19 9.13 1.42
CA GLU A 83 -11.58 10.38 0.75
C GLU A 83 -11.21 11.64 1.55
N ARG A 84 -11.34 11.58 2.88
CA ARG A 84 -11.00 12.68 3.80
C ARG A 84 -9.53 13.14 3.76
N TYR A 85 -8.64 12.39 3.10
CA TYR A 85 -7.22 12.75 2.93
C TYR A 85 -6.88 13.24 1.52
N ILE A 86 -7.86 13.31 0.60
CA ILE A 86 -7.64 13.89 -0.72
C ILE A 86 -7.53 15.41 -0.56
N ALA A 87 -6.46 15.98 -1.13
CA ALA A 87 -6.27 17.43 -1.12
C ALA A 87 -7.38 18.11 -1.92
N VAL A 88 -8.09 19.04 -1.29
CA VAL A 88 -9.05 19.92 -1.96
C VAL A 88 -8.31 21.20 -2.34
N LEU A 89 -8.23 21.48 -3.64
CA LEU A 89 -7.67 22.73 -4.12
C LEU A 89 -8.68 23.87 -3.91
N PRO A 90 -8.23 25.08 -3.53
CA PRO A 90 -9.10 26.26 -3.55
C PRO A 90 -9.72 26.43 -4.94
N ASN A 91 -10.98 26.89 -5.00
CA ASN A 91 -11.64 27.20 -6.27
C ASN A 91 -10.75 28.15 -7.10
N ALA A 92 -10.46 27.76 -8.34
CA ALA A 92 -9.87 28.64 -9.35
C ALA A 92 -10.87 29.72 -9.79
#